data_AF-C0H3Z8-F1
#
_entry.id   AF-C0H3Z8-F1
#
_cell.length_a   1.000
_cell.length_b   1.000
_cell.length_c   1.000
_cell.angle_alpha   90.00
_cell.angle_beta   90.00
_cell.angle_gamma   90.00
#
_symmetry.space_group_name_H-M   'P 1'
#
loop_
_entity.id
_entity.type
_entity.pdbx_description
1 polymer ?
#
loop_
_entity_poly.entity_id
_entity_poly.type
_entity_poly.pdbx_seq_one_letter_code
_entity_poly.pdbx_strand_id
1 'polypeptide(L)' 'MYYAMHELHYSPSQLLELYEAPKHFKALLFGLIGYKLDLLEKESRRGGN' A
#
# COMPACT_ATOMS: atom_id res chain seq x y z
N MET A 1 2.19 -4.49 -9.66
CA MET A 1 2.98 -4.33 -8.41
C MET A 1 4.25 -3.53 -8.66
N TYR A 2 5.14 -3.96 -9.58
CA TYR A 2 6.37 -3.21 -9.91
C TYR A 2 6.12 -1.73 -10.24
N TYR A 3 5.15 -1.43 -11.12
CA TYR A 3 4.80 -0.05 -11.49
C TYR A 3 4.37 0.82 -10.30
N ALA A 4 3.47 0.33 -9.45
CA ALA A 4 2.99 1.08 -8.28
C ALA A 4 4.10 1.37 -7.26
N MET A 5 5.11 0.48 -7.15
CA MET A 5 6.24 0.68 -6.25
C MET A 5 7.26 1.69 -6.77
N HIS A 6 7.46 1.72 -8.10
CA HIS A 6 8.30 2.74 -8.74
C HIS A 6 7.73 4.15 -8.56
N GLU A 7 6.41 4.31 -8.65
CA GLU A 7 5.74 5.59 -8.39
C GLU A 7 5.90 6.06 -6.94
N LEU A 8 5.99 5.13 -5.98
CA LEU A 8 6.23 5.43 -4.57
C LEU A 8 7.71 5.66 -4.24
N HIS A 9 8.60 5.67 -5.24
CA HIS A 9 10.05 5.87 -5.11
C HIS A 9 10.73 4.92 -4.12
N TYR A 10 10.22 3.70 -3.93
CA TYR A 10 10.93 2.72 -3.11
C TYR A 10 12.22 2.29 -3.81
N SER A 11 13.33 2.31 -3.07
CA SER A 11 14.56 1.72 -3.58
C SER A 11 14.40 0.19 -3.67
N PRO A 12 15.13 -0.49 -4.57
CA PRO A 12 15.11 -1.95 -4.62
C PRO A 12 15.45 -2.62 -3.27
N SER A 13 16.29 -2.00 -2.44
CA SER A 13 16.62 -2.50 -1.10
C SER A 13 15.44 -2.45 -0.14
N GLN A 14 14.66 -1.35 -0.14
CA GLN A 14 13.45 -1.23 0.68
C GLN A 14 12.38 -2.25 0.28
N LEU A 15 12.30 -2.58 -1.02
CA LEU A 15 11.41 -3.62 -1.51
C LEU A 15 11.82 -5.01 -1.03
N LEU A 16 13.14 -5.29 -1.02
CA LEU A 16 13.66 -6.53 -0.49
C LEU A 16 13.38 -6.65 1.01
N GLU A 17 13.63 -5.59 1.79
CA GLU A 17 13.32 -5.54 3.22
C GLU A 17 11.83 -5.83 3.48
N LEU A 18 10.93 -5.25 2.68
CA LEU A 18 9.50 -5.52 2.80
C LEU A 18 9.15 -6.96 2.43
N TYR A 19 9.79 -7.51 1.39
CA TYR A 19 9.60 -8.91 0.99
C TYR A 19 10.04 -9.89 2.09
N GLU A 20 11.18 -9.62 2.72
CA GLU A 20 11.78 -10.41 3.80
C GLU A 20 11.10 -10.19 5.17
N ALA A 21 10.30 -9.14 5.32
CA ALA A 21 9.65 -8.81 6.58
C ALA A 21 8.79 -9.97 7.14
N PRO A 22 8.64 -10.06 8.48
CA PRO A 22 7.84 -11.09 9.13
C PRO A 22 6.41 -11.16 8.56
N LYS A 23 5.86 -12.39 8.44
CA LYS A 23 4.52 -12.62 7.88
C LYS A 23 3.43 -11.75 8.54
N HIS A 24 3.47 -11.62 9.86
CA HIS A 24 2.52 -10.79 10.62
C HIS A 24 2.63 -9.30 10.28
N PHE A 25 3.84 -8.79 10.08
CA PHE A 25 4.07 -7.42 9.67
C PHE A 25 3.51 -7.16 8.26
N LYS A 26 3.78 -8.07 7.31
CA LYS A 26 3.19 -7.98 5.95
C LYS A 26 1.67 -7.99 5.98
N ALA A 27 1.07 -8.86 6.80
CA ALA A 27 -0.39 -8.91 6.96
C ALA A 27 -0.95 -7.59 7.49
N LEU A 28 -0.31 -6.99 8.51
CA LEU A 28 -0.67 -5.68 9.03
C LEU A 28 -0.57 -4.61 7.94
N LEU A 29 0.54 -4.56 7.21
CA LEU A 29 0.75 -3.58 6.14
C LEU A 29 -0.32 -3.69 5.06
N PHE A 30 -0.60 -4.89 4.55
CA PHE A 30 -1.64 -5.08 3.53
C PHE A 30 -3.04 -4.73 4.07
N GLY A 31 -3.32 -5.01 5.35
CA GLY A 31 -4.55 -4.56 6.00
C GLY A 31 -4.70 -3.04 6.03
N LEU A 32 -3.62 -2.32 6.38
CA LEU A 32 -3.59 -0.86 6.39
C LEU A 32 -3.75 -0.26 4.99
N ILE A 33 -3.10 -0.84 3.98
CA ILE A 33 -3.26 -0.45 2.57
C ILE A 33 -4.72 -0.61 2.14
N GLY A 34 -5.32 -1.78 2.41
CA GLY A 34 -6.73 -2.04 2.11
C GLY A 34 -7.67 -1.04 2.79
N TYR A 35 -7.43 -0.75 4.06
CA TYR A 35 -8.21 0.25 4.80
C TYR A 35 -8.11 1.65 4.19
N LYS A 36 -6.89 2.09 3.81
CA LYS A 36 -6.70 3.40 3.18
C LYS A 36 -7.37 3.49 1.82
N LEU A 37 -7.35 2.41 1.03
CA LEU A 37 -8.04 2.36 -0.25
C LEU A 37 -9.57 2.47 -0.09
N ASP A 38 -10.17 1.76 0.89
CA ASP A 38 -11.60 1.89 1.22
C ASP A 38 -11.97 3.31 1.66
N LEU A 39 -11.13 3.97 2.46
CA LEU A 39 -11.31 5.38 2.81
C LEU A 39 -11.28 6.29 1.57
N LEU A 40 -10.29 6.12 0.69
CA LEU A 40 -10.17 6.92 -0.54
C LEU A 40 -11.34 6.68 -1.48
N GLU A 41 -11.84 5.45 -1.58
CA GLU A 41 -13.04 5.13 -2.36
C GLU A 41 -14.28 5.85 -1.80
N LYS A 42 -14.46 5.84 -0.47
CA LYS A 42 -15.54 6.58 0.20
C LYS A 42 -15.43 8.08 -0.02
N GLU A 43 -14.22 8.65 0.06
CA GLU A 43 -13.96 10.06 -0.21
C GLU A 43 -14.25 10.43 -1.67
N SER A 44 -13.79 9.60 -2.62
CA SER A 44 -14.05 9.77 -4.05
C SER A 44 -15.55 9.78 -4.37
N ARG A 45 -16.34 8.93 -3.70
CA ARG A 45 -17.81 8.91 -3.85
C ARG A 45 -18.50 10.13 -3.22
N ARG A 46 -17.96 10.69 -2.14
CA ARG A 46 -18.50 11.91 -1.50
C ARG A 46 -18.21 13.18 -2.29
N GLY A 47 -17.10 13.21 -3.03
CA GLY A 47 -16.69 14.35 -3.86
C GLY A 47 -17.39 14.45 -5.21
N GLY A 48 -18.40 13.63 -5.49
CA GLY A 48 -19.20 13.72 -6.71
C GLY A 48 -20.23 14.86 -6.67
N ASN A 49 -19.75 16.09 -6.87
CA ASN A 49 -20.53 17.22 -7.39
C ASN A 49 -19.94 17.61 -8.74
#